data_AF-A0A969NSX2-F1
#
_entry.id   AF-A0A969NSX2-F1
#
_cell.length_a   1.000
_cell.length_b   1.000
_cell.length_c   1.000
_cell.angle_alpha   90.00
_cell.angle_beta   90.00
_cell.angle_gamma   90.00
#
_symmetry.space_group_name_H-M   'P 1'
#
loop_
_entity.id
_entity.type
_entity.pdbx_description
1 polymer ?
#
loop_
_entity_poly.entity_id
_entity_poly.type
_entity_poly.pdbx_seq_one_letter_code
_entity_poly.pdbx_strand_id
1 'polypeptide(L)'
;MKTSTQIITTNSDDNADGIIDSRYLNTKTYDQRGNLLTNVSETDDNADGTIDYRSSSTNTYDQRGNQLTSIYEADNDGDSIIDYRYLNTKTYDQKGNQLTSVSETDNDGDGIID
;
A
#
# COMPACT_ATOMS: atom_id res chain seq x y z
N MET A 1 -10.79 14.44 14.54
CA MET A 1 -9.33 14.37 14.36
C MET A 1 -9.07 14.30 12.86
N LYS A 2 -8.28 15.23 12.30
CA LYS A 2 -8.04 15.25 10.84
C LYS A 2 -6.85 14.36 10.52
N THR A 3 -7.06 13.33 9.71
CA THR A 3 -6.01 12.66 8.94
C THR A 3 -5.69 13.51 7.72
N SER A 4 -4.44 13.52 7.29
CA SER A 4 -4.04 14.19 6.05
C SER A 4 -4.09 13.20 4.90
N THR A 5 -4.62 13.61 3.75
CA THR A 5 -4.66 12.80 2.52
C THR A 5 -3.81 13.46 1.46
N GLN A 6 -2.95 12.68 0.82
CA GLN A 6 -2.19 13.07 -0.36
C GLN A 6 -2.64 12.19 -1.53
N ILE A 7 -2.93 12.81 -2.68
CA ILE A 7 -3.27 12.12 -3.91
C ILE A 7 -2.29 12.60 -4.98
N ILE A 8 -1.64 11.66 -5.65
CA ILE A 8 -0.73 11.90 -6.77
C ILE A 8 -1.30 11.17 -7.97
N THR A 9 -1.49 11.89 -9.07
CA THR A 9 -1.89 11.32 -10.35
C THR A 9 -0.82 11.63 -11.37
N THR A 10 -0.36 10.60 -12.06
CA THR A 10 0.59 10.70 -13.17
C THR A 10 -0.06 10.10 -14.41
N ASN A 11 0.02 10.81 -15.53
CA ASN A 11 -0.39 10.31 -16.83
C ASN A 11 0.85 10.26 -17.72
N SER A 12 1.02 9.18 -18.48
CA SER A 12 2.07 9.07 -19.50
C SER A 12 1.48 9.19 -20.89
N ASP A 13 2.19 9.88 -21.77
CA ASP A 13 1.99 9.94 -23.22
C ASP A 13 3.38 9.69 -23.80
N ASP A 14 3.69 8.41 -24.01
CA ASP A 14 5.03 7.93 -24.33
C ASP A 14 5.40 8.24 -25.79
N ASN A 15 4.38 8.40 -26.65
CA ASN A 15 4.54 8.68 -28.07
C ASN A 15 4.37 10.19 -28.42
N ALA A 16 3.96 11.01 -27.45
CA ALA A 16 3.71 12.45 -27.55
C ALA A 16 2.64 12.84 -28.60
N ASP A 17 1.63 11.99 -28.82
CA ASP A 17 0.53 12.24 -29.75
C ASP A 17 -0.65 13.00 -29.12
N GLY A 18 -0.57 13.26 -27.81
CA GLY A 18 -1.59 13.95 -27.03
C GLY A 18 -2.67 13.02 -26.46
N ILE A 19 -2.55 11.71 -26.66
CA ILE A 19 -3.37 10.66 -26.05
C ILE A 19 -2.59 10.09 -24.86
N ILE A 20 -3.27 9.92 -23.73
CA ILE A 20 -2.66 9.29 -22.56
C ILE A 20 -2.57 7.79 -22.84
N ASP A 21 -1.37 7.23 -22.73
CA ASP A 21 -1.11 5.79 -22.86
C ASP A 21 -1.36 5.06 -21.54
N SER A 22 -0.99 5.65 -20.40
CA SER A 22 -1.15 5.03 -19.08
C SER A 22 -1.42 6.04 -17.97
N ARG A 23 -2.05 5.56 -16.89
CA ARG A 23 -2.30 6.34 -15.68
C ARG A 23 -1.80 5.60 -14.45
N TYR A 24 -1.28 6.38 -13.52
CA TYR A 24 -0.89 5.93 -12.19
C TYR A 24 -1.52 6.83 -11.14
N LEU A 25 -2.20 6.22 -10.17
CA LEU A 25 -2.79 6.90 -9.02
C LEU A 25 -2.14 6.39 -7.74
N ASN A 26 -1.70 7.32 -6.89
CA ASN A 26 -1.19 7.01 -5.57
C ASN A 26 -1.89 7.84 -4.51
N THR A 27 -2.61 7.17 -3.60
CA THR A 27 -3.33 7.79 -2.49
C THR A 27 -2.71 7.38 -1.17
N LYS A 28 -2.28 8.37 -0.40
CA LYS A 28 -1.67 8.17 0.93
C LYS A 28 -2.46 8.89 2.01
N THR A 29 -2.59 8.26 3.17
CA THR A 29 -3.15 8.90 4.36
C THR A 29 -2.15 8.89 5.51
N TYR A 30 -2.21 9.93 6.34
CA TYR A 30 -1.27 10.11 7.43
C TYR A 30 -1.99 10.43 8.73
N ASP A 31 -1.40 9.97 9.84
CA ASP A 31 -1.79 10.42 11.17
C ASP A 31 -1.34 11.87 11.42
N GLN A 32 -1.69 12.42 12.59
CA GLN A 32 -1.35 13.79 12.95
C GLN A 32 0.15 14.04 13.14
N ARG A 33 0.94 12.98 13.29
CA ARG A 33 2.39 13.03 13.45
C ARG A 33 3.12 12.82 12.13
N GLY A 34 2.40 12.60 11.03
CA GLY A 34 2.93 12.36 9.70
C GLY A 34 3.32 10.91 9.45
N ASN A 35 2.91 9.96 10.30
CA ASN A 35 3.12 8.54 10.04
C ASN A 35 2.12 8.06 8.97
N LEU A 36 2.60 7.27 8.00
CA LEU A 36 1.80 6.76 6.89
C LEU A 36 0.83 5.68 7.36
N LEU A 37 -0.47 5.97 7.37
CA LEU A 37 -1.50 5.01 7.77
C LEU A 37 -1.91 4.09 6.64
N THR A 38 -2.17 4.65 5.45
CA THR A 38 -2.50 3.87 4.26
C THR A 38 -1.77 4.40 3.04
N ASN A 39 -1.43 3.50 2.12
CA ASN A 39 -0.93 3.81 0.79
C ASN A 39 -1.63 2.88 -0.19
N VAL A 40 -2.25 3.42 -1.23
CA VAL A 40 -2.89 2.67 -2.30
C VAL A 40 -2.29 3.14 -3.61
N SER A 41 -1.80 2.20 -4.42
CA SER A 41 -1.29 2.45 -5.76
C SER A 41 -2.15 1.69 -6.76
N GLU A 42 -2.53 2.35 -7.84
CA GLU A 42 -3.32 1.78 -8.93
C GLU A 42 -2.67 2.18 -10.26
N THR A 43 -2.59 1.23 -11.19
CA THR A 43 -2.09 1.43 -12.54
C THR A 43 -3.16 1.03 -13.55
N ASP A 44 -3.35 1.88 -14.56
CA ASP A 44 -4.21 1.70 -15.75
C ASP A 44 -3.27 1.85 -16.95
N ASP A 45 -2.68 0.73 -17.38
CA ASP A 45 -1.55 0.65 -18.31
C ASP A 45 -1.93 1.01 -19.75
N ASN A 46 -3.21 0.97 -20.08
CA ASN A 46 -3.75 1.28 -21.40
C ASN A 46 -4.68 2.50 -21.41
N ALA A 47 -4.78 3.20 -20.28
CA ALA A 47 -5.62 4.37 -20.05
C ALA A 47 -7.12 4.18 -20.37
N ASP A 48 -7.62 2.94 -20.37
CA ASP A 48 -9.01 2.61 -20.67
C ASP A 48 -9.96 2.78 -19.48
N GLY A 49 -9.38 3.02 -18.29
CA GLY A 49 -10.11 3.22 -17.04
C GLY A 49 -10.30 1.95 -16.21
N THR A 50 -9.81 0.81 -16.68
CA THR A 50 -9.64 -0.43 -15.92
C THR A 50 -8.32 -0.36 -15.17
N ILE A 51 -8.31 -0.86 -13.94
CA ILE A 51 -7.07 -0.99 -13.19
C ILE A 51 -6.47 -2.34 -13.56
N ASP A 52 -5.26 -2.35 -14.09
CA ASP A 52 -4.51 -3.57 -14.42
C ASP A 52 -3.69 -4.08 -13.22
N TYR A 53 -3.38 -3.18 -12.28
CA TYR A 53 -2.60 -3.51 -11.09
C TYR A 53 -3.00 -2.64 -9.91
N ARG A 54 -3.17 -3.25 -8.75
CA ARG A 54 -3.41 -2.56 -7.49
C ARG A 54 -2.51 -3.11 -6.40
N SER A 55 -1.90 -2.21 -5.62
CA SER A 55 -1.33 -2.59 -4.33
C SER A 55 -1.76 -1.64 -3.23
N SER A 56 -1.79 -2.18 -2.01
CA SER A 56 -2.09 -1.39 -0.83
C SER A 56 -1.16 -1.74 0.33
N SER A 57 -0.93 -0.76 1.20
CA SER A 57 -0.33 -1.01 2.50
C SER A 57 -1.08 -0.29 3.60
N THR A 58 -1.30 -0.96 4.73
CA THR A 58 -1.91 -0.38 5.93
C THR A 58 -0.98 -0.57 7.12
N ASN A 59 -0.68 0.53 7.82
CA ASN A 59 0.22 0.52 8.96
C ASN A 59 -0.47 1.00 10.24
N THR A 60 -0.03 0.46 11.37
CA THR A 60 -0.40 0.96 12.70
C THR A 60 0.84 1.31 13.51
N TYR A 61 0.67 2.23 14.45
CA TYR A 61 1.76 2.76 15.26
C TYR A 61 1.35 2.83 16.73
N ASP A 62 2.32 2.68 17.62
CA ASP A 62 2.13 3.00 19.03
C ASP A 62 2.11 4.52 19.27
N GLN A 63 1.85 4.93 20.51
CA GLN A 63 1.83 6.35 20.89
C GLN A 63 3.17 7.06 20.70
N ARG A 64 4.27 6.32 20.61
CA ARG A 64 5.63 6.84 20.42
C ARG A 64 6.03 6.87 18.95
N GLY A 65 5.22 6.30 18.06
CA GLY A 65 5.40 6.31 16.61
C GLY A 65 6.17 5.10 16.11
N ASN A 66 6.34 4.07 16.94
CA ASN A 66 6.92 2.81 16.50
C ASN A 66 5.87 2.02 15.74
N GLN A 67 6.20 1.54 14.54
CA GLN A 67 5.28 0.77 13.71
C GLN A 67 5.01 -0.60 14.34
N LEU A 68 3.75 -0.88 14.65
CA LEU A 68 3.29 -2.12 15.27
C LEU A 68 2.90 -3.16 14.23
N THR A 69 2.17 -2.75 13.19
CA THR A 69 1.78 -3.63 12.08
C THR A 69 2.01 -2.94 10.74
N SER A 70 2.31 -3.74 9.72
CA SER A 70 2.26 -3.37 8.30
C SER A 70 1.68 -4.53 7.54
N ILE A 71 0.55 -4.29 6.90
CA ILE A 71 -0.05 -5.21 5.93
C ILE A 71 0.26 -4.64 4.55
N TYR A 72 0.75 -5.47 3.64
CA TYR A 72 0.87 -5.19 2.22
C TYR A 72 0.05 -6.21 1.45
N GLU A 73 -0.69 -5.74 0.44
CA GLU A 73 -1.53 -6.56 -0.41
C GLU A 73 -1.31 -6.15 -1.87
N ALA A 74 -1.29 -7.13 -2.78
CA ALA A 74 -1.23 -6.90 -4.21
C ALA A 74 -2.29 -7.74 -4.94
N ASP A 75 -2.91 -7.09 -5.91
CA ASP A 75 -3.81 -7.60 -6.95
C ASP A 75 -3.08 -7.30 -8.26
N ASN A 76 -2.46 -8.33 -8.84
CA ASN A 76 -1.51 -8.19 -9.93
C ASN A 76 -2.16 -8.18 -11.32
N ASP A 77 -3.41 -8.62 -11.42
CA ASP A 77 -4.18 -8.67 -12.67
C ASP A 77 -5.40 -7.75 -12.68
N GLY A 78 -5.65 -7.03 -11.59
CA GLY A 78 -6.69 -6.01 -11.50
C GLY A 78 -8.10 -6.57 -11.33
N ASP A 79 -8.24 -7.87 -11.04
CA ASP A 79 -9.54 -8.53 -10.93
C ASP A 79 -10.24 -8.28 -9.58
N SER A 80 -9.63 -7.47 -8.71
CA SER A 80 -10.06 -7.16 -7.34
C SER A 80 -9.95 -8.32 -6.35
N ILE A 81 -9.18 -9.35 -6.68
CA ILE A 81 -8.76 -10.43 -5.79
C ILE A 81 -7.31 -10.19 -5.37
N ILE A 82 -7.01 -10.44 -4.09
CA ILE A 82 -5.63 -10.32 -3.60
C ILE A 82 -4.89 -11.59 -3.98
N ASP A 83 -3.84 -11.46 -4.77
CA ASP A 83 -2.93 -12.55 -5.14
C ASP A 83 -1.81 -12.75 -4.12
N TYR A 84 -1.50 -11.71 -3.36
CA TYR A 84 -0.37 -11.70 -2.44
C TYR A 84 -0.67 -10.85 -1.23
N ARG A 85 -0.42 -11.42 -0.04
CA ARG A 85 -0.47 -10.67 1.21
C ARG A 85 0.78 -10.91 2.04
N TYR A 86 1.32 -9.83 2.58
CA TYR A 86 2.40 -9.84 3.55
C TYR A 86 1.99 -9.06 4.79
N LEU A 87 2.14 -9.68 5.97
CA LEU A 87 1.93 -9.04 7.26
C LEU A 87 3.22 -9.06 8.05
N ASN A 88 3.59 -7.91 8.62
CA ASN A 88 4.67 -7.80 9.58
C ASN A 88 4.15 -7.20 10.89
N THR A 89 4.38 -7.91 12.00
CA THR A 89 4.01 -7.47 13.35
C THR A 89 5.26 -7.30 14.21
N LYS A 90 5.35 -6.17 14.91
CA LYS A 90 6.49 -5.82 15.76
C LYS A 90 6.06 -5.47 17.17
N THR A 91 6.93 -5.78 18.12
CA THR A 91 6.79 -5.32 19.52
C THR A 91 8.04 -4.58 19.96
N TYR A 92 7.88 -3.73 20.97
CA TYR A 92 8.95 -2.87 21.47
C TYR A 92 8.95 -2.83 22.99
N ASP A 93 10.12 -2.60 23.59
CA ASP A 93 10.24 -2.30 25.01
C ASP A 93 9.83 -0.86 25.33
N GLN A 94 9.83 -0.51 26.62
CA GLN A 94 9.50 0.85 27.07
C GLN A 94 10.48 1.94 26.57
N LYS A 95 11.69 1.56 26.18
CA LYS A 95 12.70 2.48 25.62
C LYS A 95 12.54 2.64 24.11
N GLY A 96 11.76 1.78 23.46
CA GLY A 96 11.46 1.79 22.03
C GLY A 96 12.39 0.88 21.24
N ASN A 97 13.11 -0.02 21.90
CA ASN A 97 13.90 -1.04 21.22
C ASN A 97 12.97 -2.15 20.75
N GLN A 98 13.09 -2.57 19.50
CA GLN A 98 12.31 -3.68 18.95
C GLN A 98 12.66 -4.97 19.70
N LEU A 99 11.64 -5.65 20.21
CA LEU A 99 11.75 -6.94 20.90
C LEU A 99 11.49 -8.10 19.95
N THR A 100 10.46 -7.98 19.10
CA THR A 100 10.10 -9.02 18.13
C THR A 100 9.76 -8.40 16.77
N SER A 101 9.95 -9.18 15.71
CA SER A 101 9.39 -8.97 14.38
C SER A 101 8.95 -10.33 13.87
N VAL A 102 7.68 -10.45 13.52
CA VAL A 102 7.09 -11.67 12.95
C VAL A 102 6.55 -11.30 11.59
N SER A 103 6.93 -12.07 10.57
CA SER A 103 6.47 -11.88 9.20
C SER A 103 5.69 -13.12 8.76
N GLU A 104 4.54 -12.88 8.16
CA GLU A 104 3.62 -13.88 7.62
C GLU A 104 3.39 -13.51 6.16
N THR A 105 3.44 -14.50 5.27
CA THR A 105 3.26 -14.31 3.83
C THR A 105 2.24 -15.32 3.33
N ASP A 106 1.35 -14.86 2.48
CA ASP A 106 0.39 -15.64 1.70
C ASP A 106 0.73 -15.31 0.25
N ASN A 107 1.44 -16.23 -0.43
CA ASN A 107 2.02 -15.96 -1.74
C ASN A 107 1.05 -16.18 -2.91
N ASP A 108 -0.07 -16.87 -2.68
CA ASP A 108 -1.08 -17.17 -3.71
C ASP A 108 -2.46 -16.57 -3.40
N GLY A 109 -2.59 -15.84 -2.29
CA GLY A 109 -3.79 -15.10 -1.95
C GLY A 109 -4.94 -15.97 -1.47
N ASP A 110 -4.68 -17.24 -1.13
CA ASP A 110 -5.72 -18.20 -0.75
C ASP A 110 -6.19 -18.03 0.71
N GLY A 111 -5.53 -17.14 1.46
CA GLY A 111 -5.80 -16.84 2.86
C GLY A 111 -5.07 -17.75 3.86
N ILE A 112 -4.19 -18.63 3.39
CA ILE A 112 -3.33 -19.50 4.18
C ILE A 112 -1.91 -18.91 4.18
N ILE A 113 -1.30 -18.86 5.37
CA ILE A 113 0.08 -18.41 5.49
C ILE A 113 1.03 -19.55 5.12
N ASP A 114 2.02 -19.25 4.27
CA ASP A 114 3.09 -20.14 3.82
C ASP A 114 4.25 -20.28 4.83
#